data_AF-A0AAD3W569-F1
#
_entry.id   AF-A0AAD3W569-F1
#
_cell.length_a   1.000
_cell.length_b   1.000
_cell.length_c   1.000
_cell.angle_alpha   90.00
_cell.angle_beta   90.00
_cell.angle_gamma   90.00
#
_symmetry.space_group_name_H-M   'P 1'
#
loop_
_entity.id
_entity.type
_entity.pdbx_description
1 polymer ?
#
loop_
_entity_poly.entity_id
_entity_poly.type
_entity_poly.pdbx_seq_one_letter_code
_entity_poly.pdbx_strand_id
1 'polypeptide(L)'
;MLARLPRRVGVSVFVSRLFSGGVRVLAIPLLTLFIGWSALFAIHAYQYREEFVFVTIEESSSQALAALPLGLERLTGVFVDCEKRCLELEKKPRLWGVSLGAYYSASSQGIEFEESIDFSRGGKVTIPLGRPVSVPLRDLSGNIVELVDNSARVARGDLVIEGTERSGVVRFRYGGECFSLAPGESWAELLALVDGTVTEVDEESWEGAVQEYLASGVPVTRIAVCNRGFWPKAGVRAHDSRGGEVW
;
A
#
# COMPACT_ATOMS: atom_id res chain seq x y z
N MET A 1 -14.57 -68.76 52.21
CA MET A 1 -14.69 -67.32 52.51
C MET A 1 -13.29 -66.73 52.53
N LEU A 2 -12.67 -66.35 51.40
CA LEU A 2 -12.84 -65.12 50.60
C LEU A 2 -12.62 -63.81 51.39
N ALA A 3 -11.41 -63.27 51.25
CA ALA A 3 -11.16 -61.83 51.04
C ALA A 3 -9.71 -61.64 50.53
N ARG A 4 -9.52 -61.62 49.20
CA ARG A 4 -8.29 -61.12 48.55
C ARG A 4 -8.53 -59.66 48.16
N LEU A 5 -7.73 -58.76 48.70
CA LEU A 5 -7.66 -57.34 48.31
C LEU A 5 -7.09 -57.18 46.89
N PRO A 6 -7.61 -56.26 46.06
CA PRO A 6 -7.06 -56.00 44.74
C PRO A 6 -5.76 -55.20 44.82
N ARG A 7 -4.76 -55.68 44.08
CA ARG A 7 -3.48 -54.98 43.82
C ARG A 7 -3.76 -53.67 43.08
N ARG A 8 -3.09 -52.60 43.52
CA ARG A 8 -2.94 -51.32 42.80
C ARG A 8 -2.46 -51.59 41.37
N VAL A 9 -3.31 -51.27 40.39
CA VAL A 9 -2.92 -51.20 38.98
C VAL A 9 -2.16 -49.88 38.81
N GLY A 10 -0.91 -49.99 38.36
CA GLY A 10 -0.02 -48.86 38.14
C GLY A 10 -0.55 -47.93 37.05
N VAL A 11 -0.94 -46.72 37.45
CA VAL A 11 -1.08 -45.56 36.57
C VAL A 11 0.33 -45.08 36.24
N SER A 12 1.03 -45.75 35.32
CA SER A 12 2.35 -45.31 34.85
C SER A 12 2.63 -45.65 33.38
N VAL A 13 1.71 -46.33 32.68
CA VAL A 13 1.99 -46.86 31.32
C VAL A 13 1.10 -46.23 30.24
N PHE A 14 0.55 -45.04 30.46
CA PHE A 14 -0.32 -44.39 29.47
C PHE A 14 0.24 -43.14 28.76
N VAL A 15 1.47 -42.73 29.07
CA VAL A 15 2.11 -41.59 28.37
C VAL A 15 3.23 -42.03 27.41
N SER A 16 3.73 -43.26 27.51
CA SER A 16 4.89 -43.72 26.73
C SER A 16 4.56 -44.40 25.38
N ARG A 17 3.28 -44.60 25.04
CA ARG A 17 2.87 -45.32 23.81
C ARG A 17 2.39 -44.45 22.64
N LEU A 18 2.44 -43.11 22.76
CA LEU A 18 2.16 -42.19 21.64
C LEU A 18 3.41 -41.75 20.86
N PHE A 19 4.60 -42.22 21.22
CA PHE A 19 5.86 -41.90 20.54
C PHE A 19 6.44 -43.13 19.81
N SER A 20 5.69 -43.68 18.85
CA SER A 20 6.26 -44.63 17.88
C SER A 20 7.09 -43.87 16.85
N GLY A 21 8.21 -44.46 16.42
CA GLY A 21 9.36 -43.81 15.77
C GLY A 21 9.12 -43.01 14.48
N GLY A 22 7.92 -42.99 13.91
CA GLY A 22 7.60 -42.18 12.72
C GLY A 22 7.37 -40.69 13.01
N VAL A 23 6.85 -40.35 14.20
CA VAL A 23 6.51 -38.95 14.56
C VAL A 23 7.76 -38.11 14.84
N ARG A 24 8.84 -38.73 15.37
CA ARG A 24 10.09 -38.05 15.68
C ARG A 24 10.89 -37.64 14.44
N VAL A 25 10.80 -38.43 13.36
CA VAL A 25 11.53 -38.16 12.10
C VAL A 25 10.92 -36.97 11.35
N LEU A 26 9.61 -36.73 11.49
CA LEU A 26 8.92 -35.55 10.93
C LEU A 26 8.92 -34.34 11.89
N ALA A 27 8.95 -34.55 13.21
CA ALA A 27 8.96 -33.46 14.18
C ALA A 27 10.25 -32.61 14.14
N ILE A 28 11.41 -33.24 13.94
CA ILE A 28 12.70 -32.53 13.86
C ILE A 28 12.76 -31.57 12.64
N PRO A 29 12.48 -31.99 11.40
CA PRO A 29 12.51 -31.08 10.25
C PRO A 29 11.46 -29.97 10.35
N LEU A 30 10.26 -30.27 10.87
CA LEU A 30 9.22 -29.27 11.12
C LEU A 30 9.66 -28.24 12.18
N LEU A 31 10.30 -28.69 13.26
CA LEU A 31 10.82 -27.79 14.28
C LEU A 31 11.94 -26.90 13.73
N THR A 32 12.86 -27.46 12.92
CA THR A 32 13.93 -26.66 12.29
C THR A 32 13.38 -25.64 11.29
N LEU A 33 12.36 -26.00 10.51
CA LEU A 33 11.66 -25.07 9.62
C LEU A 33 10.98 -23.95 10.41
N PHE A 34 10.29 -24.30 11.50
CA PHE A 34 9.63 -23.33 12.36
C PHE A 34 10.61 -22.36 13.02
N ILE A 35 11.73 -22.87 13.55
CA ILE A 35 12.80 -22.04 14.12
C ILE A 35 13.41 -21.14 13.06
N GLY A 36 13.71 -21.66 11.86
CA GLY A 36 14.24 -20.89 10.75
C GLY A 36 13.31 -19.77 10.30
N TRP A 37 12.02 -20.06 10.16
CA TRP A 37 10.99 -19.06 9.84
C TRP A 37 10.84 -18.01 10.93
N SER A 38 10.86 -18.43 12.20
CA SER A 38 10.78 -17.52 13.34
C SER A 38 12.00 -16.61 13.42
N ALA A 39 13.20 -17.12 13.14
CA ALA A 39 14.42 -16.33 13.10
C ALA A 39 14.39 -15.31 11.96
N LEU A 40 13.95 -15.69 10.76
CA LEU A 40 13.79 -14.76 9.64
C LEU A 40 12.77 -13.67 9.94
N PHE A 41 11.63 -14.03 10.54
CA PHE A 41 10.62 -13.06 10.97
C PHE A 41 11.15 -12.11 12.05
N ALA A 42 11.88 -12.63 13.04
CA ALA A 42 12.49 -11.82 14.09
C ALA A 42 13.53 -10.84 13.54
N ILE A 43 14.38 -11.27 12.60
CA ILE A 43 15.36 -10.41 11.92
C ILE A 43 14.64 -9.30 11.15
N HIS A 44 13.59 -9.64 10.40
CA HIS A 44 12.79 -8.66 9.65
C HIS A 44 12.11 -7.65 10.58
N ALA A 45 11.47 -8.13 11.64
CA ALA A 45 10.81 -7.28 12.63
C ALA A 45 11.80 -6.38 13.38
N TYR A 46 13.02 -6.87 13.64
CA TYR A 46 14.09 -6.09 14.25
C TYR A 46 14.61 -5.00 13.31
N GLN A 47 14.81 -5.33 12.04
CA GLN A 47 15.29 -4.40 11.02
C GLN A 47 14.35 -3.21 10.85
N TYR A 48 13.05 -3.47 10.76
CA TYR A 48 12.02 -2.44 10.64
C TYR A 48 11.41 -2.12 12.00
N ARG A 49 12.18 -2.17 13.09
CA ARG A 49 11.63 -1.90 14.42
C ARG A 49 11.22 -0.43 14.56
N GLU A 50 12.08 0.47 14.14
CA GLU A 50 11.95 1.92 14.34
C GLU A 50 11.54 2.65 13.06
N GLU A 51 11.79 2.04 11.90
CA GLU A 51 11.57 2.66 10.59
C GLU A 51 10.85 1.72 9.64
N PHE A 52 10.31 2.29 8.56
CA PHE A 52 9.73 1.57 7.42
C PHE A 52 10.08 2.31 6.13
N VAL A 53 10.07 1.64 4.98
CA VAL A 53 10.26 2.33 3.70
C VAL A 53 8.97 3.02 3.29
N PHE A 54 9.04 4.29 2.92
CA PHE A 54 7.88 5.06 2.50
C PHE A 54 7.93 5.34 1.00
N VAL A 55 6.82 5.10 0.32
CA VAL A 55 6.65 5.33 -1.11
C VAL A 55 5.44 6.22 -1.32
N THR A 56 5.58 7.23 -2.17
CA THR A 56 4.47 8.08 -2.63
C THR A 56 4.14 7.76 -4.08
N ILE A 57 2.87 7.55 -4.37
CA ILE A 57 2.30 7.28 -5.69
C ILE A 57 1.32 8.41 -5.99
N GLU A 58 1.55 9.16 -7.06
CA GLU A 58 0.74 10.29 -7.46
C GLU A 58 0.13 10.02 -8.84
N GLU A 59 -1.20 9.99 -8.92
CA GLU A 59 -1.95 10.03 -10.17
C GLU A 59 -2.40 11.48 -10.42
N SER A 60 -2.02 12.04 -11.57
CA SER A 60 -2.40 13.39 -11.99
C SER A 60 -3.09 13.32 -13.35
N SER A 61 -4.42 13.37 -13.34
CA SER A 61 -5.25 13.31 -14.54
C SER A 61 -5.66 14.71 -15.01
N SER A 62 -5.77 14.93 -16.32
CA SER A 62 -6.14 16.25 -16.85
C SER A 62 -7.64 16.54 -16.85
N GLN A 63 -8.44 15.49 -17.03
CA GLN A 63 -9.89 15.59 -17.30
C GLN A 63 -10.71 14.67 -16.41
N ALA A 64 -10.15 14.14 -15.32
CA ALA A 64 -10.87 13.22 -14.44
C ALA A 64 -11.97 13.90 -13.60
N LEU A 65 -12.11 15.23 -13.63
CA LEU A 65 -13.20 15.95 -12.97
C LEU A 65 -14.30 16.29 -13.97
N ALA A 66 -15.48 15.71 -13.75
CA ALA A 66 -16.69 16.00 -14.52
C ALA A 66 -17.37 17.31 -14.09
N ALA A 67 -17.07 17.80 -12.88
CA ALA A 67 -17.66 19.02 -12.32
C ALA A 67 -16.68 19.75 -11.39
N LEU A 68 -16.90 21.05 -11.18
CA LEU A 68 -16.21 21.79 -10.13
C LEU A 68 -16.81 21.43 -8.77
N PRO A 69 -16.01 20.99 -7.79
CA PRO A 69 -16.53 20.61 -6.49
C PRO A 69 -16.76 21.86 -5.64
N LEU A 70 -17.93 22.46 -5.81
CA LEU A 70 -18.39 23.55 -4.96
C LEU A 70 -18.68 23.00 -3.56
N GLY A 71 -17.68 23.08 -2.67
CA GLY A 71 -17.80 22.62 -1.29
C GLY A 71 -17.30 21.20 -1.03
N LEU A 72 -16.26 20.73 -1.75
CA LEU A 72 -15.50 19.59 -1.24
C LEU A 72 -14.95 19.98 0.14
N GLU A 73 -15.47 19.36 1.20
CA GLU A 73 -14.65 19.20 2.41
C GLU A 73 -13.39 18.46 1.98
N ARG A 74 -12.22 18.89 2.46
CA ARG A 74 -10.97 18.21 2.15
C ARG A 74 -11.17 16.72 2.39
N LEU A 75 -10.79 15.91 1.41
CA LEU A 75 -10.74 14.44 1.57
C LEU A 75 -9.66 14.00 2.58
N THR A 76 -8.88 14.96 3.11
CA THR A 76 -7.66 14.77 3.89
C THR A 76 -7.88 13.96 5.15
N GLY A 77 -7.70 12.66 5.03
CA GLY A 77 -7.42 11.75 6.12
C GLY A 77 -5.91 11.50 6.31
N VAL A 78 -5.08 11.97 5.37
CA VAL A 78 -3.62 11.83 5.40
C VAL A 78 -2.92 13.16 5.10
N PHE A 79 -1.92 13.53 5.89
CA PHE A 79 -1.01 14.63 5.60
C PHE A 79 0.45 14.15 5.63
N VAL A 80 1.19 14.47 4.58
CA VAL A 80 2.57 14.00 4.37
C VAL A 80 3.52 15.20 4.34
N ASP A 81 4.38 15.30 5.34
CA ASP A 81 5.50 16.26 5.37
C ASP A 81 6.80 15.52 5.04
N CYS A 82 7.22 15.62 3.77
CA CYS A 82 8.43 14.95 3.29
C CYS A 82 9.72 15.53 3.88
N GLU A 83 9.74 16.81 4.24
CA GLU A 83 10.91 17.47 4.81
C GLU A 83 11.14 17.00 6.25
N LYS A 84 10.06 16.98 7.05
CA LYS A 84 10.11 16.51 8.44
C LYS A 84 10.03 14.98 8.57
N ARG A 85 9.73 14.27 7.48
CA ARG A 85 9.40 12.83 7.45
C ARG A 85 8.30 12.48 8.45
N CYS A 86 7.25 13.31 8.42
CA CYS A 86 6.08 13.16 9.27
C CYS A 86 4.86 12.77 8.45
N LEU A 87 4.05 11.89 9.02
CA LEU A 87 2.83 11.40 8.44
C LEU A 87 1.72 11.56 9.47
N GLU A 88 0.75 12.40 9.19
CA GLU A 88 -0.41 12.64 10.04
C GLU A 88 -1.61 11.89 9.46
N LEU A 89 -2.31 11.14 10.30
CA LEU A 89 -3.43 10.29 9.91
C LEU A 89 -4.66 10.57 10.77
N GLU A 90 -5.86 10.33 10.26
CA GLU A 90 -7.07 10.35 11.11
C GLU A 90 -7.06 9.29 12.20
N LYS A 91 -6.47 8.13 11.90
CA LYS A 91 -6.51 6.96 12.79
C LYS A 91 -5.12 6.39 12.99
N LYS A 92 -4.83 6.03 14.23
CA LYS A 92 -3.55 5.47 14.62
C LYS A 92 -3.33 4.10 13.97
N PRO A 93 -2.31 3.94 13.11
CA PRO A 93 -2.01 2.66 12.51
C PRO A 93 -1.22 1.75 13.48
N ARG A 94 -1.33 0.44 13.28
CA ARG A 94 -0.49 -0.54 13.99
C ARG A 94 0.81 -0.77 13.22
N LEU A 95 1.85 -0.02 13.56
CA LEU A 95 3.15 -0.04 12.86
C LEU A 95 4.11 -1.16 13.28
N TRP A 96 3.74 -2.02 14.22
CA TRP A 96 4.59 -3.14 14.63
C TRP A 96 4.87 -4.09 13.46
N GLY A 97 6.16 -4.28 13.14
CA GLY A 97 6.63 -5.14 12.03
C GLY A 97 6.31 -4.61 10.63
N VAL A 98 5.79 -3.39 10.50
CA VAL A 98 5.58 -2.73 9.20
C VAL A 98 6.93 -2.40 8.58
N SER A 99 7.10 -2.78 7.32
CA SER A 99 8.32 -2.56 6.53
C SER A 99 8.10 -1.59 5.37
N LEU A 100 6.85 -1.38 4.94
CA LEU A 100 6.46 -0.50 3.84
C LEU A 100 5.23 0.32 4.22
N GLY A 101 5.25 1.60 3.90
CA GLY A 101 4.08 2.48 3.83
C GLY A 101 3.95 3.01 2.41
N ALA A 102 2.82 2.79 1.76
CA ALA A 102 2.54 3.27 0.41
C ALA A 102 1.41 4.30 0.50
N TYR A 103 1.72 5.56 0.20
CA TYR A 103 0.74 6.64 0.09
C TYR A 103 0.36 6.81 -1.38
N TYR A 104 -0.93 6.79 -1.68
CA TYR A 104 -1.45 7.04 -3.01
C TYR A 104 -2.38 8.25 -2.97
N SER A 105 -2.20 9.17 -3.91
CA SER A 105 -3.12 10.28 -4.15
C SER A 105 -3.46 10.38 -5.63
N ALA A 106 -4.72 10.69 -5.92
CA ALA A 106 -5.21 10.98 -7.25
C ALA A 106 -5.81 12.38 -7.30
N SER A 107 -5.35 13.15 -8.28
CA SER A 107 -5.74 14.54 -8.46
C SER A 107 -6.02 14.84 -9.92
N SER A 108 -6.84 15.86 -10.14
CA SER A 108 -7.05 16.43 -11.45
C SER A 108 -7.15 17.95 -11.34
N GLN A 109 -6.36 18.65 -12.16
CA GLN A 109 -6.28 20.12 -12.16
C GLN A 109 -5.95 20.72 -10.78
N GLY A 110 -5.17 20.00 -9.96
CA GLY A 110 -4.78 20.42 -8.61
C GLY A 110 -5.83 20.17 -7.53
N ILE A 111 -6.96 19.53 -7.88
CA ILE A 111 -7.98 19.10 -6.93
C ILE A 111 -7.81 17.60 -6.70
N GLU A 112 -7.51 17.22 -5.47
CA GLU A 112 -7.43 15.82 -5.05
C GLU A 112 -8.85 15.25 -4.88
N PHE A 113 -9.07 14.04 -5.42
CA PHE A 113 -10.36 13.36 -5.37
C PHE A 113 -10.28 11.94 -4.78
N GLU A 114 -9.08 11.40 -4.60
CA GLU A 114 -8.85 10.14 -3.89
C GLU A 114 -7.50 10.19 -3.17
N GLU A 115 -7.48 9.68 -1.95
CA GLU A 115 -6.26 9.46 -1.19
C GLU A 115 -6.36 8.14 -0.41
N SER A 116 -5.23 7.47 -0.23
CA SER A 116 -5.15 6.27 0.61
C SER A 116 -3.74 6.05 1.11
N ILE A 117 -3.63 5.32 2.22
CA ILE A 117 -2.34 4.85 2.73
C ILE A 117 -2.42 3.42 3.22
N ASP A 118 -1.51 2.60 2.71
CA ASP A 118 -1.40 1.20 3.05
C ASP A 118 -0.08 0.90 3.77
N PHE A 119 -0.18 0.25 4.92
CA PHE A 119 0.98 -0.24 5.66
C PHE A 119 1.12 -1.76 5.52
N SER A 120 2.26 -2.21 5.03
CA SER A 120 2.54 -3.62 4.80
C SER A 120 3.69 -4.13 5.66
N ARG A 121 3.49 -5.28 6.30
CA ARG A 121 4.55 -6.01 7.02
C ARG A 121 5.46 -6.78 6.07
N GLY A 122 4.87 -7.32 5.00
CA GLY A 122 5.59 -8.12 4.00
C GLY A 122 6.31 -7.30 2.93
N GLY A 123 6.21 -5.96 2.98
CA GLY A 123 6.80 -5.09 1.96
C GLY A 123 6.08 -5.16 0.61
N LYS A 124 4.80 -5.59 0.60
CA LYS A 124 4.01 -5.76 -0.62
C LYS A 124 2.66 -5.06 -0.50
N VAL A 125 2.27 -4.35 -1.55
CA VAL A 125 1.00 -3.62 -1.67
C VAL A 125 0.59 -3.61 -3.15
N THR A 126 -0.70 -3.58 -3.44
CA THR A 126 -1.23 -3.37 -4.79
C THR A 126 -2.11 -2.13 -4.77
N ILE A 127 -1.73 -1.13 -5.56
CA ILE A 127 -2.47 0.12 -5.73
C ILE A 127 -3.35 -0.02 -6.97
N PRO A 128 -4.69 -0.05 -6.80
CA PRO A 128 -5.60 -0.37 -7.89
C PRO A 128 -5.89 0.85 -8.77
N LEU A 129 -4.89 1.29 -9.55
CA LEU A 129 -4.99 2.48 -10.41
C LEU A 129 -6.11 2.38 -11.46
N GLY A 130 -6.43 1.17 -11.92
CA GLY A 130 -7.52 0.94 -12.87
C GLY A 130 -8.92 0.87 -12.26
N ARG A 131 -9.05 0.95 -10.92
CA ARG A 131 -10.35 0.85 -10.26
C ARG A 131 -11.12 2.16 -10.38
N PRO A 132 -12.43 2.12 -10.72
CA PRO A 132 -13.26 3.30 -10.71
C PRO A 132 -13.35 3.94 -9.31
N VAL A 133 -13.22 5.26 -9.29
CA VAL A 133 -13.37 6.10 -8.10
C VAL A 133 -14.74 6.74 -8.12
N SER A 134 -15.45 6.67 -7.01
CA SER A 134 -16.76 7.28 -6.86
C SER A 134 -16.70 8.33 -5.76
N VAL A 135 -17.01 9.56 -6.15
CA VAL A 135 -17.07 10.72 -5.26
C VAL A 135 -18.40 11.41 -5.55
N PRO A 136 -19.49 10.94 -4.91
CA PRO A 136 -20.81 11.52 -5.11
C PRO A 136 -20.89 12.89 -4.44
N LEU A 137 -21.28 13.91 -5.21
CA LEU A 137 -21.50 15.26 -4.71
C LEU A 137 -22.90 15.76 -5.05
N ARG A 138 -23.35 16.77 -4.31
CA ARG A 138 -24.58 17.49 -4.66
C ARG A 138 -24.26 18.64 -5.61
N ASP A 139 -24.94 18.70 -6.74
CA ASP A 139 -24.90 19.85 -7.64
C ASP A 139 -25.69 21.04 -7.07
N LEU A 140 -25.66 22.19 -7.77
CA LEU A 140 -26.43 23.39 -7.39
C LEU A 140 -27.96 23.18 -7.42
N SER A 141 -28.44 22.14 -8.10
CA SER A 141 -29.85 21.76 -8.17
C SER A 141 -30.24 20.76 -7.06
N GLY A 142 -29.29 20.33 -6.23
CA GLY A 142 -29.47 19.35 -5.16
C GLY A 142 -29.40 17.88 -5.60
N ASN A 143 -29.14 17.60 -6.88
CA ASN A 143 -28.99 16.25 -7.41
C ASN A 143 -27.65 15.66 -7.02
N ILE A 144 -27.58 14.34 -6.85
CA ILE A 144 -26.32 13.63 -6.65
C ILE A 144 -25.69 13.38 -8.03
N VAL A 145 -24.48 13.88 -8.23
CA VAL A 145 -23.67 13.69 -9.43
C VAL A 145 -22.32 13.10 -9.04
N GLU A 146 -21.74 12.27 -9.91
CA GLU A 146 -20.37 11.80 -9.73
C GLU A 146 -19.40 12.92 -10.12
N LEU A 147 -18.48 13.25 -9.21
CA LEU A 147 -17.44 14.23 -9.47
C LEU A 147 -16.42 13.71 -10.49
N VAL A 148 -16.12 12.40 -10.43
CA VAL A 148 -15.00 11.80 -11.16
C VAL A 148 -15.48 11.16 -12.46
N ASP A 149 -14.93 11.63 -13.59
CA ASP A 149 -15.03 10.92 -14.86
C ASP A 149 -13.93 9.85 -14.94
N ASN A 150 -14.31 8.61 -14.63
CA ASN A 150 -13.38 7.47 -14.68
C ASN A 150 -12.96 7.09 -16.10
N SER A 151 -13.67 7.54 -17.14
CA SER A 151 -13.27 7.29 -18.53
C SER A 151 -12.05 8.14 -18.94
N ALA A 152 -11.82 9.24 -18.23
CA ALA A 152 -10.68 10.13 -18.43
C ALA A 152 -9.47 9.78 -17.55
N ARG A 153 -9.56 8.76 -16.69
CA ARG A 153 -8.45 8.23 -15.89
C ARG A 153 -7.73 7.13 -16.67
N VAL A 154 -6.51 7.41 -17.08
CA VAL A 154 -5.74 6.54 -17.98
C VAL A 154 -4.67 5.80 -17.19
N ALA A 155 -4.74 4.47 -17.16
CA ALA A 155 -3.74 3.62 -16.52
C ALA A 155 -3.53 2.32 -17.31
N ARG A 156 -2.33 1.74 -17.26
CA ARG A 156 -1.98 0.43 -17.87
C ARG A 156 -2.35 -0.77 -16.99
N GLY A 157 -2.92 -0.54 -15.81
CA GLY A 157 -3.32 -1.57 -14.85
C GLY A 157 -3.02 -1.18 -13.41
N ASP A 158 -2.97 -2.16 -12.51
CA ASP A 158 -2.62 -1.92 -11.11
C ASP A 158 -1.10 -1.77 -10.94
N LEU A 159 -0.68 -0.89 -10.03
CA LEU A 159 0.72 -0.77 -9.61
C LEU A 159 0.97 -1.72 -8.43
N VAL A 160 1.84 -2.70 -8.65
CA VAL A 160 2.17 -3.72 -7.66
C VAL A 160 3.54 -3.45 -7.06
N ILE A 161 3.60 -3.25 -5.75
CA ILE A 161 4.85 -3.28 -4.98
C ILE A 161 5.14 -4.74 -4.62
N GLU A 162 6.17 -5.31 -5.24
CA GLU A 162 6.46 -6.75 -5.15
C GLU A 162 7.27 -7.12 -3.91
N GLY A 163 8.02 -6.16 -3.36
CA GLY A 163 8.87 -6.35 -2.20
C GLY A 163 9.72 -5.12 -1.87
N THR A 164 10.22 -5.11 -0.63
CA THR A 164 11.16 -4.12 -0.13
C THR A 164 12.43 -4.83 0.32
N GLU A 165 13.58 -4.39 -0.19
CA GLU A 165 14.89 -4.91 0.18
C GLU A 165 15.42 -4.27 1.45
N ARG A 166 16.48 -4.87 2.02
CA ARG A 166 17.10 -4.33 3.22
C ARG A 166 17.78 -2.98 3.04
N SER A 167 18.24 -2.70 1.83
CA SER A 167 18.80 -1.42 1.40
C SER A 167 17.77 -0.30 1.32
N GLY A 168 16.47 -0.63 1.42
CA GLY A 168 15.37 0.30 1.16
C GLY A 168 14.98 0.37 -0.31
N VAL A 169 15.62 -0.41 -1.20
CA VAL A 169 15.18 -0.54 -2.60
C VAL A 169 13.80 -1.19 -2.64
N VAL A 170 12.91 -0.64 -3.45
CA VAL A 170 11.55 -1.15 -3.65
C VAL A 170 11.39 -1.61 -5.10
N ARG A 171 10.82 -2.80 -5.29
CA ARG A 171 10.55 -3.37 -6.61
C ARG A 171 9.08 -3.19 -6.97
N PHE A 172 8.84 -2.74 -8.19
CA PHE A 172 7.52 -2.43 -8.71
C PHE A 172 7.24 -3.25 -9.97
N ARG A 173 5.97 -3.56 -10.19
CA ARG A 173 5.45 -4.08 -11.45
C ARG A 173 4.22 -3.30 -11.87
N TYR A 174 4.21 -2.81 -13.09
CA TYR A 174 3.12 -1.99 -13.63
C TYR A 174 3.13 -2.06 -15.16
N GLY A 175 1.95 -2.13 -15.80
CA GLY A 175 1.85 -2.20 -17.26
C GLY A 175 2.55 -3.40 -17.91
N GLY A 176 2.90 -4.43 -17.15
CA GLY A 176 3.70 -5.58 -17.62
C GLY A 176 5.21 -5.39 -17.48
N GLU A 177 5.67 -4.23 -17.06
CA GLU A 177 7.08 -3.91 -16.82
C GLU A 177 7.44 -4.04 -15.34
N CYS A 178 8.72 -4.32 -15.08
CA CYS A 178 9.27 -4.34 -13.73
C CYS A 178 10.39 -3.31 -13.61
N PHE A 179 10.36 -2.51 -12.55
CA PHE A 179 11.40 -1.54 -12.25
C PHE A 179 11.70 -1.52 -10.75
N SER A 180 12.79 -0.88 -10.37
CA SER A 180 13.22 -0.76 -8.97
C SER A 180 13.67 0.65 -8.68
N LEU A 181 13.35 1.14 -7.48
CA LEU A 181 13.77 2.46 -7.02
C LEU A 181 14.55 2.32 -5.73
N ALA A 182 15.78 2.83 -5.71
CA ALA A 182 16.54 3.07 -4.50
C ALA A 182 15.95 4.24 -3.70
N PRO A 183 16.29 4.37 -2.40
CA PRO A 183 15.90 5.53 -1.62
C PRO A 183 16.29 6.85 -2.28
N GLY A 184 15.32 7.74 -2.48
CA GLY A 184 15.48 9.03 -3.15
C GLY A 184 15.22 9.01 -4.65
N GLU A 185 15.10 7.83 -5.28
CA GLU A 185 14.78 7.71 -6.70
C GLU A 185 13.28 7.86 -6.96
N SER A 186 12.97 8.32 -8.16
CA SER A 186 11.62 8.46 -8.67
C SER A 186 11.51 7.91 -10.07
N TRP A 187 10.33 7.42 -10.40
CA TRP A 187 9.92 7.04 -11.75
C TRP A 187 8.60 7.71 -12.05
N ALA A 188 8.39 8.10 -13.30
CA ALA A 188 7.13 8.65 -13.74
C ALA A 188 6.85 8.26 -15.19
N GLU A 189 5.58 8.22 -15.54
CA GLU A 189 5.11 8.04 -16.90
C GLU A 189 3.98 9.03 -17.20
N LEU A 190 3.77 9.27 -18.49
CA LEU A 190 2.62 10.02 -18.98
C LEU A 190 1.88 9.13 -19.99
N LEU A 191 0.58 8.99 -19.78
CA LEU A 191 -0.32 8.20 -20.62
C LEU A 191 -1.37 9.12 -21.25
N ALA A 192 -1.76 8.83 -22.48
CA ALA A 192 -2.83 9.48 -23.20
C ALA A 192 -3.86 8.46 -23.70
N LEU A 193 -5.14 8.84 -23.75
CA LEU A 193 -6.20 8.02 -24.35
C LEU A 193 -6.52 8.50 -25.77
N VAL A 194 -5.76 8.00 -26.75
CA VAL A 194 -5.91 8.38 -28.17
C VAL A 194 -6.76 7.33 -28.87
N ASP A 195 -7.89 7.74 -29.46
CA ASP A 195 -8.83 6.85 -30.16
C ASP A 195 -9.25 5.62 -29.33
N GLY A 196 -9.40 5.81 -28.01
CA GLY A 196 -9.75 4.74 -27.06
C GLY A 196 -8.59 3.79 -26.71
N THR A 197 -7.38 4.05 -27.18
CA THR A 197 -6.18 3.28 -26.89
C THR A 197 -5.26 4.04 -25.94
N VAL A 198 -4.82 3.36 -24.87
CA VAL A 198 -3.83 3.90 -23.95
C VAL A 198 -2.47 3.92 -24.63
N THR A 199 -1.91 5.11 -24.81
CA THR A 199 -0.61 5.33 -25.44
C THR A 199 0.34 6.00 -24.45
N GLU A 200 1.54 5.45 -24.32
CA GLU A 200 2.61 6.07 -23.55
C GLU A 200 3.21 7.25 -24.32
N VAL A 201 3.45 8.34 -23.62
CA VAL A 201 4.04 9.56 -24.17
C VAL A 201 5.52 9.59 -23.80
N ASP A 202 6.37 9.73 -24.80
CA ASP A 202 7.82 9.77 -24.63
C ASP A 202 8.27 10.97 -23.76
N GLU A 203 9.19 10.73 -22.84
CA GLU A 203 9.59 11.69 -21.79
C GLU A 203 10.06 13.03 -22.36
N GLU A 204 10.81 13.00 -23.47
CA GLU A 204 11.32 14.20 -24.15
C GLU A 204 10.19 15.07 -24.73
N SER A 205 9.00 14.51 -24.92
CA SER A 205 7.85 15.16 -25.57
C SER A 205 6.76 15.60 -24.61
N TRP A 206 6.87 15.32 -23.30
CA TRP A 206 5.77 15.51 -22.34
C TRP A 206 5.16 16.91 -22.39
N GLU A 207 5.97 17.97 -22.37
CA GLU A 207 5.46 19.34 -22.33
C GLU A 207 4.61 19.68 -23.57
N GLY A 208 5.12 19.36 -24.76
CA GLY A 208 4.42 19.61 -26.02
C GLY A 208 3.18 18.73 -26.18
N ALA A 209 3.30 17.44 -25.86
CA ALA A 209 2.21 16.48 -25.97
C ALA A 209 1.06 16.81 -25.01
N VAL A 210 1.35 17.18 -23.75
CA VAL A 210 0.31 17.62 -22.81
C VAL A 210 -0.45 18.82 -23.35
N GLN A 211 0.23 19.83 -23.89
CA GLN A 211 -0.44 21.00 -24.46
C GLN A 211 -1.35 20.64 -25.65
N GLU A 212 -0.86 19.81 -26.57
CA GLU A 212 -1.61 19.36 -27.74
C GLU A 212 -2.83 18.51 -27.35
N TYR A 213 -2.65 17.56 -26.43
CA TYR A 213 -3.73 16.69 -25.96
C TYR A 213 -4.79 17.47 -25.19
N LEU A 214 -4.38 18.41 -24.32
CA LEU A 214 -5.32 19.31 -23.65
C LEU A 214 -6.12 20.16 -24.64
N ALA A 215 -5.46 20.72 -25.66
CA ALA A 215 -6.12 21.52 -26.69
C ALA A 215 -7.12 20.69 -27.54
N SER A 216 -6.83 19.41 -27.72
CA SER A 216 -7.63 18.47 -28.51
C SER A 216 -8.67 17.70 -27.69
N GLY A 217 -8.74 17.93 -26.37
CA GLY A 217 -9.64 17.22 -25.48
C GLY A 217 -9.27 15.75 -25.23
N VAL A 218 -8.02 15.36 -25.49
CA VAL A 218 -7.52 14.00 -25.22
C VAL A 218 -7.17 13.86 -23.72
N PRO A 219 -7.77 12.89 -23.00
CA PRO A 219 -7.42 12.64 -21.61
C PRO A 219 -5.97 12.21 -21.47
N VAL A 220 -5.28 12.78 -20.48
CA VAL A 220 -3.92 12.42 -20.13
C VAL A 220 -3.81 12.20 -18.63
N THR A 221 -3.01 11.21 -18.23
CA THR A 221 -2.74 10.88 -16.84
C THR A 221 -1.25 10.69 -16.65
N ARG A 222 -0.66 11.43 -15.71
CA ARG A 222 0.70 11.20 -15.22
C ARG A 222 0.64 10.32 -13.99
N ILE A 223 1.43 9.26 -13.97
CA ILE A 223 1.65 8.43 -12.77
C ILE A 223 3.09 8.64 -12.33
N ALA A 224 3.29 9.02 -11.08
CA ALA A 224 4.62 9.22 -10.51
C ALA A 224 4.78 8.41 -9.22
N VAL A 225 5.91 7.75 -9.09
CA VAL A 225 6.28 6.94 -7.94
C VAL A 225 7.60 7.46 -7.40
N CYS A 226 7.66 7.73 -6.09
CA CYS A 226 8.90 8.14 -5.44
C CYS A 226 9.16 7.26 -4.22
N ASN A 227 10.35 6.66 -4.17
CA ASN A 227 10.83 5.99 -2.97
C ASN A 227 11.45 7.04 -2.04
N ARG A 228 10.73 7.40 -0.98
CA ARG A 228 11.16 8.41 0.01
C ARG A 228 12.18 7.84 1.01
N GLY A 229 12.55 6.56 0.88
CA GLY A 229 13.50 5.89 1.75
C GLY A 229 12.93 5.52 3.11
N PHE A 230 13.80 5.38 4.10
CA PHE A 230 13.40 5.03 5.46
C PHE A 230 12.76 6.20 6.19
N TRP A 231 11.57 5.93 6.72
CA TRP A 231 10.75 6.84 7.49
C TRP A 231 10.62 6.37 8.93
N PRO A 232 10.81 7.27 9.92
CA PRO A 232 10.70 6.91 11.32
C PRO A 232 9.24 6.67 11.69
N LYS A 233 8.96 5.57 12.40
CA LYS A 233 7.63 5.27 12.95
C LYS A 233 7.18 6.29 13.98
N ALA A 234 8.13 6.93 14.66
CA ALA A 234 7.86 8.03 15.58
C ALA A 234 7.37 9.31 14.86
N GLY A 235 7.60 9.43 13.54
CA GLY A 235 7.06 10.51 12.72
C GLY A 235 5.60 10.29 12.30
N VAL A 236 5.00 9.14 12.60
CA VAL A 236 3.61 8.85 12.26
C VAL A 236 2.70 9.22 13.43
N ARG A 237 1.85 10.22 13.22
CA ARG A 237 0.93 10.80 14.22
C ARG A 237 -0.51 10.55 13.83
N ALA A 238 -1.40 10.60 14.82
CA ALA A 238 -2.83 10.54 14.57
C ALA A 238 -3.58 11.71 15.22
N HIS A 239 -4.50 12.30 14.48
CA HIS A 239 -5.37 13.38 14.95
C HIS A 239 -6.81 12.88 15.01
N ASP A 240 -7.48 13.08 16.15
CA ASP A 240 -8.93 12.90 16.22
C ASP A 240 -9.60 13.94 15.31
N SER A 241 -10.79 13.64 14.79
CA SER A 241 -11.61 14.52 13.93
C SER A 241 -12.02 15.85 14.61
N ARG A 242 -11.55 16.09 15.84
CA ARG A 242 -11.71 17.33 16.63
C ARG A 242 -10.44 18.19 16.69
N GLY A 243 -9.39 17.84 15.95
CA GLY A 243 -8.13 18.59 15.92
C GLY A 243 -7.27 18.45 17.18
N GLY A 244 -7.60 17.49 18.06
CA GLY A 244 -6.74 17.13 19.18
C GLY A 244 -5.64 16.18 18.71
N GLU A 245 -4.39 16.51 18.99
CA GLU A 245 -3.27 15.57 18.83
C GLU A 245 -3.50 14.39 19.78
N VAL A 246 -3.73 13.20 19.24
CA VAL A 246 -3.87 11.96 20.01
C VAL A 246 -2.52 11.25 20.02
N TRP A 247 -1.45 12.01 20.30
CA TRP A 247 -0.07 11.55 20.47
C TRP A 247 0.76 11.38 19.20
#